data_AF-A0A5T0JHB0-F1
#
_entry.id   AF-A0A5T0JHB0-F1
#
_cell.length_a   1.000
_cell.length_b   1.000
_cell.length_c   1.000
_cell.angle_alpha   90.00
_cell.angle_beta   90.00
_cell.angle_gamma   90.00
#
_symmetry.space_group_name_H-M   'P 1'
#
loop_
_entity.id
_entity.type
_entity.pdbx_description
1 polymer ?
#
loop_
_entity_poly.entity_id
_entity_poly.type
_entity_poly.pdbx_seq_one_letter_code
_entity_poly.pdbx_strand_id
1 'polypeptide(L)'
;MPPEIALELALKNLENNMNIVLFGDSLSVVEEIQMHCNTYYQGKARIYKAQELIDDLSCPTPFLQAFAEIIFMSNADEIYSGDSSFARLASIIGHGKEPKYYFKFFSFVQQQDILMDNIGILNTDNIMKAYTMCYYYLISRLYLKKNFNHLVKIVFKILSYNSNNEFYHVLFIDSLLNLEKYDTAERHLDDFIFKLQREDRFLSCLKQSSFYNLFKNVYMSDKINEKYQKLMLIKSSII
;
A
#
# COMPACT_ATOMS: atom_id res chain seq x y z
N MET A 1 -1.79 1.00 5.88
CA MET A 1 -2.79 0.02 5.40
C MET A 1 -3.52 0.63 4.22
N PRO A 2 -4.06 -0.15 3.26
CA PRO A 2 -4.91 0.40 2.21
C PRO A 2 -6.14 1.12 2.79
N PRO A 3 -6.52 2.31 2.31
CA PRO A 3 -7.70 3.04 2.79
C PRO A 3 -8.99 2.22 2.71
N GLU A 4 -9.15 1.40 1.68
CA GLU A 4 -10.32 0.53 1.49
C GLU A 4 -10.46 -0.50 2.62
N ILE A 5 -9.35 -1.05 3.10
CA ILE A 5 -9.35 -1.95 4.27
C ILE A 5 -9.72 -1.17 5.53
N ALA A 6 -9.23 0.07 5.69
CA ALA A 6 -9.57 0.92 6.83
C ALA A 6 -11.07 1.27 6.84
N LEU A 7 -11.64 1.58 5.66
CA LEU A 7 -13.06 1.84 5.49
C LEU A 7 -13.91 0.62 5.89
N GLU A 8 -13.56 -0.56 5.38
CA GLU A 8 -14.27 -1.80 5.71
C GLU A 8 -14.26 -2.08 7.22
N LEU A 9 -13.12 -1.85 7.88
CA LEU A 9 -13.01 -1.98 9.32
C LEU A 9 -13.88 -0.96 10.05
N ALA A 10 -13.95 0.27 9.55
CA ALA A 10 -14.80 1.30 10.13
C ALA A 10 -16.28 0.91 10.02
N LEU A 11 -16.72 0.50 8.84
CA LEU A 11 -18.11 0.06 8.61
C LEU A 11 -18.47 -1.12 9.53
N LYS A 12 -17.65 -2.17 9.57
CA LYS A 12 -17.88 -3.35 10.45
C LYS A 12 -17.97 -3.00 11.93
N ASN A 13 -17.17 -2.06 12.41
CA ASN A 13 -17.20 -1.67 13.82
C ASN A 13 -18.37 -0.71 14.13
N LEU A 14 -18.76 0.15 13.19
CA LEU A 14 -19.95 0.99 13.32
C LEU A 14 -21.23 0.15 13.38
N GLU A 15 -21.33 -0.94 12.60
CA GLU A 15 -22.44 -1.90 12.70
C GLU A 15 -22.57 -2.52 14.11
N ASN A 16 -21.45 -2.68 14.80
CA ASN A 16 -21.40 -3.16 16.18
C ASN A 16 -21.59 -2.04 17.23
N ASN A 17 -22.08 -0.87 16.83
CA ASN A 17 -22.31 0.31 17.68
C ASN A 17 -21.06 0.85 18.40
N MET A 18 -19.87 0.58 17.86
CA MET A 18 -18.62 1.10 18.41
C MET A 18 -18.42 2.58 18.03
N ASN A 19 -17.70 3.30 18.89
CA ASN A 19 -17.15 4.61 18.54
C ASN A 19 -15.80 4.40 17.86
N ILE A 20 -15.54 5.13 16.77
CA ILE A 20 -14.33 4.96 15.96
C ILE A 20 -13.54 6.26 15.97
N VAL A 21 -12.24 6.14 16.20
CA VAL A 21 -11.29 7.24 16.03
C VAL A 21 -10.31 6.85 14.92
N LEU A 22 -10.21 7.68 13.90
CA LEU A 22 -9.32 7.51 12.77
C LEU A 22 -8.00 8.23 13.03
N PHE A 23 -6.90 7.52 12.75
CA PHE A 23 -5.54 8.04 12.78
C PHE A 23 -4.89 7.80 11.42
N GLY A 24 -4.05 8.73 10.96
CA GLY A 24 -3.29 8.56 9.73
C GLY A 24 -2.51 9.80 9.32
N ASP A 25 -1.39 9.56 8.65
CA ASP A 25 -0.49 10.63 8.17
C ASP A 25 -1.13 11.47 7.05
N SER A 26 -2.08 10.90 6.31
CA SER A 26 -2.82 11.58 5.25
C SER A 26 -4.19 12.02 5.76
N LEU A 27 -4.28 13.30 6.14
CA LEU A 27 -5.54 13.90 6.61
C LEU A 27 -6.65 13.77 5.58
N SER A 28 -6.35 13.94 4.28
CA SER A 28 -7.34 13.80 3.21
C SER A 28 -7.95 12.40 3.14
N VAL A 29 -7.14 11.35 3.34
CA VAL A 29 -7.66 9.97 3.38
C VAL A 29 -8.52 9.73 4.62
N VAL A 30 -8.10 10.25 5.77
CA VAL A 30 -8.86 10.16 7.02
C VAL A 30 -10.22 10.86 6.87
N GLU A 31 -10.24 12.04 6.25
CA GLU A 31 -11.44 12.81 5.96
C GLU A 31 -12.39 12.09 5.00
N GLU A 32 -11.86 11.51 3.92
CA GLU A 32 -12.67 10.73 2.96
C GLU A 32 -13.35 9.53 3.62
N ILE A 33 -12.65 8.80 4.50
CA ILE A 33 -13.24 7.67 5.24
C ILE A 33 -14.34 8.17 6.19
N GLN A 34 -14.07 9.23 6.96
CA GLN A 34 -15.05 9.81 7.87
C GLN A 34 -16.31 10.29 7.12
N MET A 35 -16.12 11.02 6.02
CA MET A 35 -17.19 11.53 5.17
C MET A 35 -18.02 10.41 4.57
N HIS A 36 -17.37 9.35 4.08
CA HIS A 36 -18.07 8.19 3.53
C HIS A 36 -18.93 7.52 4.59
N CYS A 37 -18.37 7.20 5.77
CA CYS A 37 -19.11 6.61 6.88
C CYS A 37 -20.28 7.51 7.33
N ASN A 38 -20.06 8.82 7.47
CA ASN A 38 -21.12 9.76 7.81
C ASN A 38 -22.23 9.76 6.76
N THR A 39 -21.90 9.72 5.48
CA THR A 39 -22.90 9.64 4.40
C THR A 39 -23.67 8.33 4.46
N TYR A 40 -22.98 7.19 4.59
CA TYR A 40 -23.56 5.85 4.65
C TYR A 40 -24.55 5.70 5.81
N TYR A 41 -24.22 6.24 6.99
CA TYR A 41 -25.08 6.20 8.18
C TYR A 41 -25.95 7.46 8.36
N GLN A 42 -26.14 8.30 7.33
CA GLN A 42 -27.01 9.48 7.37
C GLN A 42 -26.70 10.44 8.54
N GLY A 43 -25.40 10.66 8.79
CA GLY A 43 -24.89 11.53 9.85
C GLY A 43 -24.92 10.93 11.26
N LYS A 44 -25.28 9.65 11.41
CA LYS A 44 -25.36 8.96 12.72
C LYS A 44 -24.12 8.13 13.05
N ALA A 45 -23.12 8.09 12.16
CA ALA A 45 -21.88 7.38 12.44
C ALA A 45 -21.12 8.08 13.58
N ARG A 46 -20.67 7.29 14.57
CA ARG A 46 -19.84 7.78 15.67
C ARG A 46 -18.38 7.62 15.31
N ILE A 47 -17.95 8.38 14.31
CA ILE A 47 -16.62 8.31 13.72
C ILE A 47 -15.95 9.70 13.77
N TYR A 48 -14.75 9.73 14.35
CA TYR A 48 -14.03 10.96 14.66
C TYR A 48 -12.63 10.89 14.08
N LYS A 49 -12.06 12.03 13.74
CA LYS A 49 -10.64 12.15 13.42
C LYS A 49 -9.89 12.41 14.72
N ALA A 50 -8.69 11.83 14.90
CA ALA A 50 -7.90 12.09 16.10
C ALA A 50 -7.64 13.60 16.32
N GLN A 51 -7.44 14.35 15.24
CA GLN A 51 -7.20 15.80 15.27
C GLN A 51 -8.41 16.61 15.75
N GLU A 52 -9.62 16.05 15.72
CA GLU A 52 -10.82 16.70 16.28
C GLU A 52 -10.87 16.57 17.82
N LEU A 53 -10.10 15.64 18.38
CA LEU A 53 -10.15 15.25 19.78
C LEU A 53 -8.88 15.66 20.55
N ILE A 54 -7.77 15.88 19.84
CA ILE A 54 -6.48 16.29 20.40
C ILE A 54 -6.35 17.80 20.18
N ASP A 55 -6.19 18.54 21.28
CA ASP A 55 -6.03 19.99 21.23
C ASP A 55 -4.65 20.40 20.68
N ASP A 56 -4.64 21.03 19.50
CA ASP A 56 -3.44 21.55 18.84
C ASP A 56 -2.69 22.60 19.69
N LEU A 57 -3.41 23.39 20.49
CA LEU A 57 -2.78 24.42 21.34
C LEU A 57 -1.93 23.79 22.46
N SER A 58 -2.31 22.59 22.90
CA SER A 58 -1.60 21.81 23.91
C SER A 58 -0.44 20.98 23.32
N CYS A 59 -0.38 20.83 22.00
CA CYS A 59 0.63 20.02 21.29
C CYS A 59 1.31 20.82 20.16
N PRO A 60 2.13 21.85 20.48
CA PRO A 60 2.63 22.79 19.47
C PRO A 60 3.70 22.23 18.53
N THR A 61 4.11 20.96 18.70
CA THR A 61 5.17 20.33 17.89
C THR A 61 4.68 19.01 17.30
N PRO A 62 5.17 18.61 16.12
CA PRO A 62 4.83 17.31 15.53
C PRO A 62 5.16 16.12 16.45
N PHE A 63 6.23 16.23 17.24
CA PHE A 63 6.58 15.20 18.22
C PHE A 63 5.53 15.08 19.32
N LEU A 64 5.07 16.21 19.87
CA LEU A 64 4.03 16.22 20.91
C LEU A 64 2.68 15.76 20.34
N GLN A 65 2.33 16.14 19.11
CA GLN A 65 1.13 15.63 18.44
C GLN A 65 1.18 14.12 18.28
N ALA A 66 2.28 13.58 17.74
CA ALA A 66 2.49 12.14 17.60
C ALA A 66 2.40 11.42 18.95
N PHE A 67 3.00 11.98 20.00
CA PHE A 67 2.96 11.39 21.34
C PHE A 67 1.54 11.43 21.93
N ALA A 68 0.82 12.53 21.75
CA ALA A 68 -0.58 12.66 22.16
C ALA A 68 -1.49 11.68 21.40
N GLU A 69 -1.29 11.47 20.11
CA GLU A 69 -2.00 10.46 19.32
C GLU A 69 -1.76 9.05 19.87
N ILE A 70 -0.52 8.72 20.22
CA ILE A 70 -0.17 7.41 20.78
C ILE A 70 -0.81 7.20 22.15
N ILE A 71 -0.79 8.21 23.02
CA ILE A 71 -1.48 8.17 24.32
C ILE A 71 -3.00 8.05 24.12
N PHE A 72 -3.57 8.80 23.20
CA PHE A 72 -5.00 8.75 22.94
C PHE A 72 -5.41 7.36 22.42
N MET A 73 -4.64 6.82 21.47
CA MET A 73 -4.81 5.46 20.95
C MET A 73 -4.67 4.38 22.03
N SER A 74 -3.80 4.56 23.02
CA SER A 74 -3.61 3.57 24.10
C SER A 74 -4.80 3.42 25.04
N ASN A 75 -5.72 4.38 25.02
CA ASN A 75 -6.96 4.34 25.80
C ASN A 75 -8.12 3.70 25.03
N ALA A 76 -7.91 3.26 23.78
CA ALA A 76 -8.95 2.60 22.99
C ALA A 76 -9.24 1.18 23.51
N ASP A 77 -10.49 0.74 23.35
CA ASP A 77 -10.87 -0.64 23.66
C ASP A 77 -10.14 -1.64 22.76
N GLU A 78 -10.00 -1.28 21.49
CA GLU A 78 -9.35 -2.05 20.44
C GLU A 78 -8.60 -1.14 19.47
N ILE A 79 -7.43 -1.58 19.00
CA ILE A 79 -6.61 -0.85 18.01
C ILE A 79 -6.54 -1.70 16.74
N TYR A 80 -7.03 -1.19 15.62
CA TYR A 80 -6.91 -1.83 14.31
C TYR A 80 -5.73 -1.24 13.52
N SER A 81 -4.85 -2.09 12.99
CA SER A 81 -3.60 -1.61 12.35
C SER A 81 -3.09 -2.48 11.21
N GLY A 82 -2.18 -1.92 10.42
CA GLY A 82 -1.46 -2.59 9.33
C GLY A 82 0.02 -2.82 9.62
N ASP A 83 0.36 -3.01 10.90
CA ASP A 83 1.72 -3.06 11.47
C ASP A 83 2.36 -1.69 11.71
N SER A 84 1.57 -0.72 12.17
CA SER A 84 2.11 0.60 12.56
C SER A 84 2.87 0.52 13.88
N SER A 85 4.06 1.14 13.92
CA SER A 85 4.83 1.34 15.16
C SER A 85 4.07 2.18 16.19
N PHE A 86 3.20 3.10 15.78
CA PHE A 86 2.36 3.88 16.69
C PHE A 86 1.36 2.98 17.41
N ALA A 87 0.69 2.10 16.66
CA ALA A 87 -0.25 1.12 17.22
C ALA A 87 0.44 0.15 18.19
N ARG A 88 1.65 -0.31 17.84
CA ARG A 88 2.46 -1.15 18.73
C ARG A 88 2.85 -0.44 20.02
N LEU A 89 3.30 0.82 19.93
CA LEU A 89 3.67 1.58 21.13
C LEU A 89 2.44 1.89 21.99
N ALA A 90 1.32 2.29 21.38
CA ALA A 90 0.05 2.52 22.06
C ALA A 90 -0.43 1.27 22.81
N SER A 91 -0.32 0.09 22.18
CA SER A 91 -0.63 -1.20 22.80
C SER A 91 0.22 -1.48 24.04
N ILE A 92 1.54 -1.23 23.97
CA ILE A 92 2.47 -1.46 25.08
C ILE A 92 2.11 -0.60 26.28
N ILE A 93 1.80 0.69 26.07
CA ILE A 93 1.47 1.61 27.17
C ILE A 93 0.02 1.45 27.65
N GLY A 94 -0.89 0.98 26.79
CA GLY A 94 -2.32 0.74 27.05
C GLY A 94 -2.63 -0.59 27.74
N HIS A 95 -1.79 -1.00 28.69
CA HIS A 95 -1.91 -2.27 29.42
C HIS A 95 -1.76 -3.55 28.58
N GLY A 96 -1.06 -3.50 27.44
CA GLY A 96 -0.61 -4.68 26.71
C GLY A 96 -1.66 -5.34 25.80
N LYS A 97 -2.73 -4.65 25.44
CA LYS A 97 -3.70 -5.14 24.44
C LYS A 97 -3.09 -5.08 23.05
N GLU A 98 -2.70 -6.23 22.48
CA GLU A 98 -2.11 -6.30 21.14
C GLU A 98 -3.01 -5.69 20.05
N PRO A 99 -2.46 -4.94 19.07
CA PRO A 99 -3.24 -4.45 17.96
C PRO A 99 -3.84 -5.58 17.14
N LYS A 100 -5.08 -5.39 16.70
CA LYS A 100 -5.75 -6.24 15.72
C LYS A 100 -5.24 -5.90 14.33
N TYR A 101 -4.28 -6.69 13.87
CA TYR A 101 -3.73 -6.52 12.52
C TYR A 101 -4.68 -7.07 11.46
N TYR A 102 -5.07 -6.25 10.48
CA TYR A 102 -6.06 -6.65 9.46
C TYR A 102 -5.69 -7.92 8.69
N PHE A 103 -4.40 -8.11 8.44
CA PHE A 103 -3.88 -9.30 7.75
C PHE A 103 -3.92 -10.58 8.59
N LYS A 104 -4.27 -10.50 9.88
CA LYS A 104 -4.45 -11.69 10.75
C LYS A 104 -5.89 -12.19 10.76
N PHE A 105 -6.87 -11.39 10.37
CA PHE A 105 -8.30 -11.77 10.45
C PHE A 105 -9.06 -11.64 9.13
N PHE A 106 -8.57 -10.89 8.14
CA PHE A 106 -9.01 -11.04 6.76
C PHE A 106 -8.05 -11.99 6.03
N SER A 107 -8.58 -13.06 5.45
CA SER A 107 -7.85 -13.89 4.49
C SER A 107 -7.43 -13.08 3.26
N PHE A 108 -6.41 -13.52 2.53
CA PHE A 108 -5.98 -12.83 1.30
C PHE A 108 -7.07 -12.72 0.23
N VAL A 109 -8.01 -13.67 0.20
CA VAL A 109 -9.20 -13.59 -0.68
C VAL A 109 -10.11 -12.46 -0.21
N GLN A 110 -10.47 -12.43 1.08
CA GLN A 110 -11.28 -11.35 1.64
C GLN A 110 -10.62 -9.98 1.47
N GLN A 111 -9.31 -9.88 1.67
CA GLN A 111 -8.60 -8.62 1.42
C GLN A 111 -8.74 -8.20 -0.04
N GLN A 112 -8.58 -9.12 -1.00
CA GLN A 112 -8.79 -8.83 -2.42
C GLN A 112 -10.24 -8.39 -2.70
N ASP A 113 -11.24 -9.05 -2.12
CA ASP A 113 -12.65 -8.71 -2.29
C ASP A 113 -12.92 -7.30 -1.73
N ILE A 114 -12.51 -7.02 -0.50
CA ILE A 114 -12.66 -5.71 0.14
C ILE A 114 -12.04 -4.59 -0.70
N LEU A 115 -10.82 -4.80 -1.22
CA LEU A 115 -10.16 -3.81 -2.06
C LEU A 115 -10.94 -3.55 -3.35
N MET A 116 -11.49 -4.59 -3.98
CA MET A 116 -12.20 -4.48 -5.24
C MET A 116 -13.61 -3.89 -5.06
N ASP A 117 -14.29 -4.25 -3.98
CA ASP A 117 -15.63 -3.75 -3.66
C ASP A 117 -15.60 -2.26 -3.29
N ASN A 118 -14.50 -1.81 -2.66
CA ASN A 118 -14.32 -0.43 -2.24
C ASN A 118 -13.47 0.43 -3.19
N ILE A 119 -13.02 -0.11 -4.32
CA ILE A 119 -12.15 0.65 -5.22
C ILE A 119 -12.89 1.85 -5.84
N GLY A 120 -12.32 3.04 -5.67
CA GLY A 120 -12.91 4.28 -6.17
C GLY A 120 -14.10 4.79 -5.37
N ILE A 121 -14.44 4.15 -4.24
CA ILE A 121 -15.40 4.68 -3.27
C ILE A 121 -14.83 5.92 -2.58
N LEU A 122 -13.58 5.83 -2.13
CA LEU A 122 -12.86 6.94 -1.51
C LEU A 122 -12.24 7.81 -2.60
N ASN A 123 -12.42 9.13 -2.53
CA ASN A 123 -11.81 10.06 -3.47
C ASN A 123 -10.37 10.41 -3.05
N THR A 124 -9.48 9.41 -3.11
CA THR A 124 -8.07 9.62 -2.77
C THR A 124 -7.27 10.13 -3.96
N ASP A 125 -6.08 10.68 -3.70
CA ASP A 125 -5.15 11.06 -4.75
C ASP A 125 -4.61 9.85 -5.55
N ASN A 126 -3.92 10.15 -6.65
CA ASN A 126 -3.36 9.13 -7.53
C ASN A 126 -2.22 8.32 -6.86
N ILE A 127 -1.48 8.89 -5.91
CA ILE A 127 -0.43 8.17 -5.20
C ILE A 127 -1.05 7.06 -4.35
N MET A 128 -2.13 7.38 -3.63
CA MET A 128 -2.85 6.43 -2.81
C MET A 128 -3.59 5.38 -3.64
N LYS A 129 -4.20 5.78 -4.77
CA LYS A 129 -4.78 4.82 -5.75
C LYS A 129 -3.73 3.85 -6.28
N ALA A 130 -2.54 4.33 -6.61
CA ALA A 130 -1.43 3.48 -7.03
C ALA A 130 -0.97 2.53 -5.90
N TYR A 131 -0.91 3.02 -4.66
CA TYR A 131 -0.57 2.23 -3.49
C TYR A 131 -1.57 1.08 -3.25
N THR A 132 -2.87 1.35 -3.28
CA THR A 132 -3.92 0.33 -3.18
C THR A 132 -3.78 -0.72 -4.29
N MET A 133 -3.60 -0.29 -5.54
CA MET A 133 -3.42 -1.22 -6.66
C MET A 133 -2.11 -2.02 -6.56
N CYS A 134 -1.04 -1.45 -6.02
CA CYS A 134 0.21 -2.14 -5.72
C CYS A 134 0.00 -3.22 -4.66
N TYR A 135 -0.74 -2.90 -3.60
CA TYR A 135 -1.10 -3.87 -2.57
C TYR A 135 -1.93 -5.03 -3.15
N TYR A 136 -2.91 -4.70 -4.01
CA TYR A 136 -3.70 -5.68 -4.76
C TYR A 136 -2.84 -6.57 -5.67
N TYR A 137 -1.84 -6.01 -6.34
CA TYR A 137 -0.85 -6.77 -7.13
C TYR A 137 -0.10 -7.78 -6.26
N LEU A 138 0.45 -7.33 -5.12
CA LEU A 138 1.25 -8.17 -4.25
C LEU A 138 0.45 -9.34 -3.70
N ILE A 139 -0.81 -9.10 -3.28
CA ILE A 139 -1.70 -10.18 -2.86
C ILE A 139 -1.98 -11.15 -4.00
N SER A 140 -2.35 -10.62 -5.16
CA SER A 140 -2.69 -11.41 -6.34
C SER A 140 -1.54 -12.31 -6.77
N ARG A 141 -0.31 -11.81 -6.71
CA ARG A 141 0.89 -12.55 -7.10
C ARG A 141 1.34 -13.56 -6.05
N LEU A 142 1.57 -13.08 -4.82
CA LEU A 142 2.32 -13.86 -3.81
C LEU A 142 1.44 -14.89 -3.13
N TYR A 143 0.20 -14.54 -2.84
CA TYR A 143 -0.67 -15.36 -2.02
C TYR A 143 -1.73 -16.08 -2.85
N LEU A 144 -2.29 -15.40 -3.85
CA LEU A 144 -3.35 -15.96 -4.69
C LEU A 144 -2.83 -16.60 -5.99
N LYS A 145 -1.53 -16.44 -6.29
CA LYS A 145 -0.84 -17.01 -7.45
C LYS A 145 -1.59 -16.81 -8.77
N LYS A 146 -2.20 -15.62 -8.95
CA LYS A 146 -2.89 -15.25 -10.19
C LYS A 146 -1.89 -15.22 -11.35
N ASN A 147 -2.36 -15.53 -12.55
CA ASN A 147 -1.50 -15.56 -13.73
C ASN A 147 -0.96 -14.16 -14.08
N PHE A 148 0.20 -14.11 -14.74
CA PHE A 148 0.87 -12.85 -15.05
C PHE A 148 0.12 -11.98 -16.06
N ASN A 149 -0.75 -12.53 -16.91
CA ASN A 149 -1.61 -11.71 -17.77
C ASN A 149 -2.57 -10.84 -16.95
N HIS A 150 -3.11 -11.36 -15.86
CA HIS A 150 -3.89 -10.57 -14.90
C HIS A 150 -3.02 -9.53 -14.18
N LEU A 151 -1.84 -9.95 -13.72
CA LEU A 151 -0.91 -9.06 -13.00
C LEU A 151 -0.47 -7.86 -13.86
N VAL A 152 -0.21 -8.07 -15.15
CA VAL A 152 0.13 -6.97 -16.08
C VAL A 152 -0.99 -5.93 -16.15
N LYS A 153 -2.27 -6.33 -16.19
CA LYS A 153 -3.40 -5.38 -16.20
C LYS A 153 -3.44 -4.53 -14.93
N ILE A 154 -3.13 -5.14 -13.78
CA ILE A 154 -3.02 -4.43 -12.50
C ILE A 154 -1.91 -3.39 -12.58
N VAL A 155 -0.71 -3.78 -13.02
CA VAL A 155 0.43 -2.86 -13.08
C VAL A 155 0.23 -1.72 -14.07
N PHE A 156 -0.43 -1.96 -15.20
CA PHE A 156 -0.83 -0.88 -16.09
C PHE A 156 -1.70 0.16 -15.38
N LYS A 157 -2.65 -0.28 -14.54
CA LYS A 157 -3.47 0.63 -13.74
C LYS A 157 -2.63 1.37 -12.69
N ILE A 158 -1.69 0.70 -12.02
CA ILE A 158 -0.73 1.34 -11.10
C ILE A 158 0.04 2.47 -11.80
N LEU A 159 0.64 2.17 -12.95
CA LEU A 159 1.43 3.13 -13.73
C LEU A 159 0.57 4.27 -14.28
N SER A 160 -0.70 4.04 -14.60
CA SER A 160 -1.62 5.10 -15.02
C SER A 160 -1.90 6.12 -13.91
N TYR A 161 -1.82 5.70 -12.64
CA TYR A 161 -1.94 6.59 -11.49
C TYR A 161 -0.61 7.25 -11.13
N ASN A 162 0.49 6.49 -11.09
CA ASN A 162 1.80 7.01 -10.69
C ASN A 162 2.95 6.36 -11.47
N SER A 163 3.22 6.85 -12.67
CA SER A 163 4.33 6.40 -13.51
C SER A 163 5.70 6.92 -13.07
N ASN A 164 5.77 7.74 -12.02
CA ASN A 164 7.04 8.31 -11.55
C ASN A 164 7.72 7.48 -10.46
N ASN A 165 7.08 6.40 -10.00
CA ASN A 165 7.64 5.52 -8.99
C ASN A 165 8.33 4.31 -9.64
N GLU A 166 9.64 4.19 -9.44
CA GLU A 166 10.47 3.16 -10.06
C GLU A 166 10.12 1.74 -9.59
N PHE A 167 9.62 1.58 -8.37
CA PHE A 167 9.19 0.27 -7.89
C PHE A 167 8.05 -0.28 -8.74
N TYR A 168 7.14 0.56 -9.24
CA TYR A 168 6.05 0.11 -10.10
C TYR A 168 6.54 -0.34 -11.48
N HIS A 169 7.64 0.24 -11.97
CA HIS A 169 8.32 -0.26 -13.16
C HIS A 169 9.02 -1.59 -12.90
N VAL A 170 9.58 -1.81 -11.71
CA VAL A 170 10.11 -3.14 -11.32
C VAL A 170 9.01 -4.20 -11.41
N LEU A 171 7.81 -3.92 -10.87
CA LEU A 171 6.66 -4.83 -10.95
C LEU A 171 6.24 -5.10 -12.40
N PHE A 172 6.29 -4.08 -13.25
CA PHE A 172 5.89 -4.19 -14.65
C PHE A 172 6.84 -5.08 -15.45
N ILE A 173 8.13 -4.78 -15.37
CA ILE A 173 9.18 -5.54 -16.06
C ILE A 173 9.18 -6.98 -15.58
N ASP A 174 9.12 -7.21 -14.27
CA ASP A 174 9.02 -8.56 -13.74
C ASP A 174 7.81 -9.32 -14.33
N SER A 175 6.64 -8.67 -14.41
CA SER A 175 5.44 -9.30 -14.96
C SER A 175 5.58 -9.63 -16.45
N LEU A 176 6.28 -8.79 -17.21
CA LEU A 176 6.59 -9.03 -18.62
C LEU A 176 7.58 -10.17 -18.82
N LEU A 177 8.64 -10.22 -18.01
CA LEU A 177 9.66 -11.27 -18.09
C LEU A 177 9.08 -12.65 -17.76
N ASN A 178 8.19 -12.74 -16.77
CA ASN A 178 7.46 -13.99 -16.48
C ASN A 178 6.49 -14.40 -17.61
N LEU A 179 6.07 -13.48 -18.47
CA LEU A 179 5.30 -13.76 -19.68
C LEU A 179 6.19 -13.95 -20.92
N GLU A 180 7.51 -13.98 -20.75
CA GLU A 180 8.50 -14.07 -21.83
C GLU A 180 8.39 -12.92 -22.86
N LYS A 181 7.84 -11.78 -22.44
CA LYS A 181 7.69 -10.57 -23.28
C LYS A 181 8.95 -9.69 -23.24
N TYR A 182 10.11 -10.29 -23.53
CA TYR A 182 11.42 -9.64 -23.42
C TYR A 182 11.56 -8.38 -24.28
N ASP A 183 11.07 -8.39 -25.52
CA ASP A 183 11.12 -7.22 -26.41
C ASP A 183 10.30 -6.02 -25.87
N THR A 184 9.22 -6.28 -25.13
CA THR A 184 8.44 -5.22 -24.48
C THR A 184 9.12 -4.73 -23.21
N ALA A 185 9.71 -5.64 -22.42
CA ALA A 185 10.46 -5.29 -21.23
C ALA A 185 11.70 -4.44 -21.57
N GLU A 186 12.45 -4.82 -22.60
CA GLU A 186 13.61 -4.09 -23.10
C GLU A 186 13.25 -2.65 -23.51
N ARG A 187 12.19 -2.50 -24.31
CA ARG A 187 11.71 -1.17 -24.72
C ARG A 187 11.26 -0.32 -23.53
N HIS A 188 10.53 -0.92 -22.58
CA HIS A 188 10.07 -0.20 -21.40
C HIS A 188 11.25 0.27 -20.52
N LEU A 189 12.29 -0.55 -20.36
CA LEU A 189 13.52 -0.14 -19.68
C LEU A 189 14.18 1.03 -20.41
N ASP A 190 14.34 0.94 -21.73
CA ASP A 190 14.95 2.01 -22.51
C ASP A 190 14.17 3.33 -22.37
N ASP A 191 12.85 3.28 -22.55
CA ASP A 191 11.99 4.47 -22.57
C ASP A 191 11.83 5.14 -21.21
N PHE A 192 11.64 4.37 -20.14
CA PHE A 192 11.27 4.91 -18.83
C PHE A 192 12.41 4.91 -17.82
N ILE A 193 13.42 4.07 -17.99
CA ILE A 193 14.54 3.96 -17.05
C ILE A 193 15.79 4.63 -17.62
N PHE A 194 16.26 4.19 -18.79
CA PHE A 194 17.54 4.66 -19.32
C PHE A 194 17.46 6.06 -19.95
N LYS A 195 16.52 6.31 -20.86
CA LYS A 195 16.37 7.64 -21.49
C LYS A 195 16.06 8.74 -20.49
N LEU A 196 15.39 8.40 -19.38
CA LEU A 196 15.03 9.32 -18.31
C LEU A 196 16.05 9.36 -17.17
N GLN A 197 17.18 8.64 -17.30
CA GLN A 197 18.27 8.62 -16.31
C GLN A 197 17.78 8.24 -14.90
N ARG A 198 17.02 7.15 -14.81
CA ARG A 198 16.42 6.62 -13.55
C ARG A 198 17.04 5.30 -13.11
N GLU A 199 18.16 4.88 -13.69
CA GLU A 199 18.80 3.59 -13.47
C GLU A 199 19.12 3.36 -11.99
N ASP A 200 19.75 4.33 -11.33
CA ASP A 200 20.16 4.20 -9.93
C ASP A 200 18.95 4.02 -9.00
N ARG A 201 17.88 4.79 -9.23
CA ARG A 201 16.63 4.68 -8.46
C ARG A 201 15.95 3.33 -8.71
N PHE A 202 15.90 2.89 -9.97
CA PHE A 202 15.34 1.60 -10.33
C PHE A 202 16.10 0.44 -9.68
N LEU A 203 17.43 0.44 -9.77
CA LEU A 203 18.28 -0.58 -9.16
C LEU A 203 18.18 -0.56 -7.63
N SER A 204 18.11 0.64 -7.03
CA SER A 204 17.87 0.79 -5.59
C SER A 204 16.55 0.15 -5.18
N CYS A 205 15.44 0.46 -5.87
CA CYS A 205 14.14 -0.17 -5.60
C CYS A 205 14.17 -1.69 -5.77
N LEU A 206 14.83 -2.19 -6.82
CA LEU A 206 14.95 -3.63 -7.07
C LEU A 206 15.70 -4.32 -5.91
N LYS A 207 16.85 -3.78 -5.50
CA LYS A 207 17.74 -4.35 -4.47
C LYS A 207 17.21 -4.19 -3.04
N GLN A 208 16.56 -3.08 -2.73
CA GLN A 208 16.08 -2.78 -1.38
C GLN A 208 14.71 -3.40 -1.08
N SER A 209 13.99 -3.90 -2.09
CA SER A 209 12.68 -4.49 -1.81
C SER A 209 12.83 -5.73 -0.93
N SER A 210 11.90 -5.91 0.02
CA SER A 210 11.72 -7.16 0.77
C SER A 210 11.47 -8.37 -0.15
N PHE A 211 11.19 -8.12 -1.43
CA PHE A 211 10.97 -9.09 -2.48
C PHE A 211 12.17 -9.21 -3.44
N TYR A 212 13.36 -8.73 -3.07
CA TYR A 212 14.54 -8.75 -3.95
C TYR A 212 14.81 -10.14 -4.52
N ASN A 213 14.81 -11.18 -3.67
CA ASN A 213 15.06 -12.55 -4.13
C ASN A 213 13.99 -13.04 -5.12
N LEU A 214 12.74 -12.61 -4.95
CA LEU A 214 11.66 -12.95 -5.87
C LEU A 214 11.89 -12.32 -7.25
N PHE A 215 12.25 -11.04 -7.29
CA PHE A 215 12.49 -10.34 -8.54
C PHE A 215 13.80 -10.81 -9.19
N LYS A 216 14.90 -10.88 -8.42
CA LYS A 216 16.25 -11.26 -8.87
C LYS A 216 16.23 -12.48 -9.77
N ASN A 217 15.54 -13.55 -9.37
CA ASN A 217 15.50 -14.80 -10.13
C ASN A 217 14.95 -14.61 -11.56
N VAL A 218 13.99 -13.70 -11.73
CA VAL A 218 13.37 -13.41 -13.03
C VAL A 218 14.34 -12.64 -13.92
N TYR A 219 15.04 -11.64 -13.37
CA TYR A 219 16.06 -10.87 -14.09
C TYR A 219 17.33 -11.68 -14.39
N MET A 220 17.55 -12.79 -13.70
CA MET A 220 18.69 -13.69 -13.92
C MET A 220 18.44 -14.74 -15.00
N SER A 221 17.25 -14.78 -15.63
CA SER A 221 16.91 -15.74 -16.67
C SER A 221 17.98 -15.83 -17.77
N ASP A 222 18.34 -17.05 -18.18
CA ASP A 222 19.27 -17.29 -19.30
C ASP A 222 18.70 -16.90 -20.67
N LYS A 223 17.38 -16.70 -20.74
CA LYS A 223 16.70 -16.17 -21.93
C LYS A 223 17.02 -14.69 -22.17
N ILE A 224 17.48 -13.96 -21.16
CA ILE A 224 18.04 -12.62 -21.31
C ILE A 224 19.46 -12.78 -21.84
N ASN A 225 19.64 -12.43 -23.11
CA ASN A 225 20.88 -12.56 -23.86
C ASN A 225 21.28 -11.23 -24.53
N GLU A 226 22.35 -11.24 -25.32
CA GLU A 226 22.95 -10.07 -25.96
C GLU A 226 21.99 -9.24 -26.83
N LYS A 227 20.87 -9.82 -27.30
CA LYS A 227 19.82 -9.07 -28.00
C LYS A 227 19.20 -7.99 -27.10
N TYR A 228 19.10 -8.25 -25.80
CA TYR A 228 18.41 -7.41 -24.82
C TYR A 228 19.43 -6.65 -23.96
N GLN A 229 20.07 -5.64 -24.55
CA GLN A 229 21.18 -4.91 -23.95
C GLN A 229 20.82 -4.25 -22.61
N LYS A 230 19.65 -3.61 -22.51
CA LYS A 230 19.20 -2.94 -21.28
C LYS A 230 18.90 -3.96 -20.19
N LEU A 231 18.20 -5.05 -20.51
CA LEU A 231 17.99 -6.14 -19.58
C LEU A 231 19.31 -6.78 -19.11
N MET A 232 20.28 -6.94 -20.02
CA MET A 232 21.62 -7.44 -19.68
C MET A 232 22.38 -6.49 -18.74
N LEU A 233 22.30 -5.18 -18.95
CA LEU A 233 22.89 -4.18 -18.04
C LEU A 233 22.28 -4.30 -16.63
N ILE A 234 20.96 -4.37 -16.53
CA ILE A 234 20.26 -4.59 -15.25
C ILE A 234 20.70 -5.92 -14.63
N LYS A 235 20.72 -7.02 -15.38
CA LYS A 235 21.16 -8.35 -14.93
C LYS A 235 22.57 -8.31 -14.34
N SER A 236 23.51 -7.65 -15.02
CA SER A 236 24.89 -7.51 -14.56
C SER A 236 25.03 -6.68 -13.28
N SER A 237 24.12 -5.73 -13.07
CA SER A 237 24.10 -4.83 -11.91
C SER A 237 23.43 -5.44 -10.67
N ILE A 238 22.79 -6.61 -10.81
CA ILE A 238 22.15 -7.36 -9.72
C ILE A 238 23.13 -8.35 -9.05
N ILE A 239 24.21 -8.73 -9.74
CA ILE A 239 25.29 -9.57 -9.21
C ILE A 239 26.11 -8.78 -8.18
#